data_AF-M6D9Q6-F1
#
_entry.id   AF-M6D9Q6-F1
#
_cell.length_a   1.000
_cell.length_b   1.000
_cell.length_c   1.000
_cell.angle_alpha   90.00
_cell.angle_beta   90.00
_cell.angle_gamma   90.00
#
_symmetry.space_group_name_H-M   'P 1'
#
loop_
_entity.id
_entity.type
_entity.pdbx_description
1 polymer ?
#
loop_
_entity_poly.entity_id
_entity_poly.type
_entity_poly.pdbx_seq_one_letter_code
_entity_poly.pdbx_strand_id
1 'polypeptide(L)'
;MKKILSTAVSISLLIGCSSTSVVENKGKAAEFQILEPNIRVEKFKETFNLKAEGPVKLECAGKPCTPDQVSALTPDQIKKLKRNGAWKEYVEKEDLQKNKFSVLVRVGEYKDDKREGIWKTLYETGETLRETPYVAGLKEGEEKKLAKDGTQLESTIYKADKKNGPYWSKTDKGILSDEGTYADDKKVGTWKDYYNEDGAKKSVIEFKDGKKSGKETNYHKDGNTVSSEGNNSDDLKTGYWKNYYENGSPQSEGNYAPKGAGAEKKSLRIGAWKEYYKNGKLFAEGQRDHTRKGEWTFYWSNGNPAYKGTMMNEMMMSSAEVYDKDGTIVGKGKLLFDLLLMDEKADELKAKYKPDFPFAYYKNGKKSFEIAANGTAVEYDESGAKIGQGPIMPGTNQKNDCWTTPQGKKYYVNGRENPKMGELQGCK
;
A
#
# COMPACT_ATOMS: atom_id res chain seq x y z
N MET A 1 -10.61 22.83 40.37
CA MET A 1 -9.51 22.03 40.94
C MET A 1 -8.53 21.68 39.84
N LYS A 2 -7.25 22.01 40.05
CA LYS A 2 -6.11 21.74 39.16
C LYS A 2 -6.00 20.24 38.82
N LYS A 3 -5.61 19.92 37.58
CA LYS A 3 -4.57 18.91 37.30
C LYS A 3 -4.04 19.05 35.87
N ILE A 4 -2.71 19.15 35.81
CA ILE A 4 -1.81 19.13 34.66
C ILE A 4 -1.45 17.65 34.39
N LEU A 5 -1.27 17.25 33.11
CA LEU A 5 -0.35 16.24 32.57
C LEU A 5 -0.56 16.23 31.02
N SER A 6 0.41 16.60 30.14
CA SER A 6 1.51 15.75 29.59
C SER A 6 0.95 14.44 29.01
N THR A 7 1.13 14.00 27.75
CA THR A 7 2.23 14.14 26.76
C THR A 7 1.79 13.58 25.39
N ALA A 8 2.64 13.77 24.37
CA ALA A 8 2.77 13.03 23.09
C ALA A 8 1.91 13.49 21.89
N VAL A 9 2.46 14.42 21.11
CA VAL A 9 2.08 14.62 19.70
C VAL A 9 3.25 14.16 18.85
N SER A 10 3.05 13.03 18.17
CA SER A 10 3.93 12.47 17.15
C SER A 10 3.89 13.37 15.91
N ILE A 11 4.98 14.09 15.62
CA ILE A 11 5.10 14.86 14.37
C ILE A 11 5.87 14.01 13.36
N SER A 12 5.10 13.33 12.52
CA SER A 12 5.57 12.68 11.30
C SER A 12 5.90 13.75 10.26
N LEU A 13 7.17 14.14 10.13
CA LEU A 13 7.63 14.98 9.03
C LEU A 13 7.94 14.12 7.81
N LEU A 14 6.90 13.86 7.01
CA LEU A 14 6.99 13.48 5.62
C LEU A 14 7.55 14.67 4.83
N ILE A 15 8.85 14.69 4.55
CA ILE A 15 9.40 15.56 3.51
C ILE A 15 9.35 14.77 2.21
N GLY A 16 8.25 14.94 1.48
CA GLY A 16 8.19 14.59 0.07
C GLY A 16 9.15 15.50 -0.70
N CYS A 17 10.18 14.91 -1.29
CA CYS A 17 10.99 15.58 -2.30
C CYS A 17 10.15 15.75 -3.57
N SER A 18 9.44 16.87 -3.67
CA SER A 18 9.07 17.43 -4.96
C SER A 18 10.30 18.09 -5.56
N SER A 19 10.64 17.68 -6.77
CA SER A 19 11.55 18.37 -7.67
C SER A 19 11.06 19.81 -7.88
N THR A 20 11.52 20.74 -7.07
CA THR A 20 11.35 22.17 -7.34
C THR A 20 12.40 22.57 -8.35
N SER A 21 11.95 22.65 -9.61
CA SER A 21 12.51 23.53 -10.62
C SER A 21 12.93 24.86 -9.99
N VAL A 22 14.15 25.30 -10.28
CA VAL A 22 14.68 26.60 -9.87
C VAL A 22 13.68 27.68 -10.30
N VAL A 23 12.94 28.22 -9.34
CA VAL A 23 12.11 29.41 -9.54
C VAL A 23 13.08 30.59 -9.63
N GLU A 24 13.29 31.12 -10.82
CA GLU A 24 13.84 32.47 -11.00
C GLU A 24 12.87 33.46 -10.35
N ASN A 25 13.15 33.82 -9.10
CA ASN A 25 12.33 34.76 -8.36
C ASN A 25 12.80 36.20 -8.66
N LYS A 26 11.93 36.99 -9.30
CA LYS A 26 12.15 38.41 -9.60
C LYS A 26 12.16 39.24 -8.30
N GLY A 27 13.34 39.78 -7.95
CA GLY A 27 13.54 41.13 -7.41
C GLY A 27 13.36 41.38 -5.89
N LYS A 28 14.48 41.32 -5.12
CA LYS A 28 14.93 42.13 -3.93
C LYS A 28 15.90 41.29 -3.05
N ALA A 29 16.61 41.83 -2.04
CA ALA A 29 17.92 42.47 -2.16
C ALA A 29 19.08 41.46 -1.93
N ALA A 30 19.85 41.17 -2.98
CA ALA A 30 21.13 40.47 -2.85
C ALA A 30 22.26 41.50 -2.73
N GLU A 31 23.15 41.31 -1.75
CA GLU A 31 24.31 42.18 -1.56
C GLU A 31 25.50 41.61 -2.36
N PHE A 32 26.06 42.42 -3.25
CA PHE A 32 27.19 42.06 -4.10
C PHE A 32 28.42 42.88 -3.72
N GLN A 33 29.51 42.17 -3.49
CA GLN A 33 30.81 42.72 -3.09
C GLN A 33 31.88 42.11 -3.99
N ILE A 34 32.97 42.83 -4.22
CA ILE A 34 34.16 42.31 -4.89
C ILE A 34 35.38 42.44 -3.96
N LEU A 35 36.17 41.38 -3.89
CA LEU A 35 37.42 41.29 -3.14
C LEU A 35 38.58 41.11 -4.12
N GLU A 36 39.78 41.51 -3.73
CA GLU A 36 40.97 41.32 -4.56
C GLU A 36 41.41 39.83 -4.59
N PRO A 37 41.93 39.31 -5.73
CA PRO A 37 41.94 39.90 -7.07
C PRO A 37 40.76 39.37 -7.91
N ASN A 38 39.58 39.98 -7.77
CA ASN A 38 38.34 39.70 -8.52
C ASN A 38 37.50 38.52 -8.00
N ILE A 39 37.43 38.35 -6.68
CA ILE A 39 36.50 37.41 -6.04
C ILE A 39 35.19 38.13 -5.75
N ARG A 40 34.11 37.75 -6.43
CA ARG A 40 32.77 38.25 -6.10
C ARG A 40 32.26 37.50 -4.88
N VAL A 41 31.68 38.23 -3.93
CA VAL A 41 30.92 37.70 -2.80
C VAL A 41 29.46 38.11 -2.99
N GLU A 42 28.57 37.14 -2.85
CA GLU A 42 27.12 37.29 -3.00
C GLU A 42 26.46 36.86 -1.70
N LYS A 43 25.53 37.67 -1.15
CA LYS A 43 24.74 37.31 0.03
C LYS A 43 23.26 37.38 -0.26
N PHE A 44 22.55 36.29 0.03
CA PHE A 44 21.13 36.12 -0.22
C PHE A 44 20.38 35.93 1.10
N LYS A 45 19.84 37.02 1.66
CA LYS A 45 19.13 37.02 2.95
C LYS A 45 17.83 36.21 2.94
N GLU A 46 17.15 36.11 1.79
CA GLU A 46 15.85 35.42 1.69
C GLU A 46 15.98 33.96 1.20
N THR A 47 17.16 33.55 0.74
CA THR A 47 17.39 32.20 0.21
C THR A 47 18.23 31.39 1.19
N PHE A 48 17.64 31.05 2.35
CA PHE A 48 18.31 30.25 3.39
C PHE A 48 19.63 30.87 3.91
N ASN A 49 19.76 32.21 3.90
CA ASN A 49 21.00 32.92 4.22
C ASN A 49 22.22 32.37 3.47
N LEU A 50 22.09 32.20 2.16
CA LEU A 50 23.19 31.70 1.33
C LEU A 50 24.24 32.79 1.10
N LYS A 51 25.51 32.45 1.28
CA LYS A 51 26.66 33.25 0.84
C LYS A 51 27.37 32.47 -0.26
N ALA A 52 27.69 33.09 -1.39
CA ALA A 52 28.51 32.48 -2.44
C ALA A 52 29.73 33.34 -2.71
N GLU A 53 30.87 32.72 -3.00
CA GLU A 53 32.08 33.45 -3.40
C GLU A 53 32.88 32.69 -4.45
N GLY A 54 33.52 33.44 -5.36
CA GLY A 54 34.41 32.87 -6.36
C GLY A 54 34.87 33.90 -7.38
N PRO A 55 35.78 33.52 -8.29
CA PRO A 55 36.28 34.41 -9.31
C PRO A 55 35.19 34.83 -10.29
N VAL A 56 35.32 36.04 -10.80
CA VAL A 56 34.52 36.53 -11.92
C VAL A 56 35.42 36.92 -13.07
N LYS A 57 34.90 36.79 -14.28
CA LYS A 57 35.56 37.34 -15.46
C LYS A 57 35.36 38.85 -15.46
N LEU A 58 36.46 39.58 -15.29
CA LEU A 58 36.48 41.04 -15.25
C LEU A 58 37.50 41.55 -16.27
N GLU A 59 37.03 42.31 -17.27
CA GLU A 59 37.86 42.93 -18.29
C GLU A 59 37.57 44.44 -18.33
N CYS A 60 38.61 45.26 -18.15
CA CYS A 60 38.52 46.72 -18.27
C CYS A 60 39.14 47.13 -19.61
N ALA A 61 38.30 47.42 -20.60
CA ALA A 61 38.73 47.82 -21.95
C ALA A 61 39.74 46.83 -22.59
N GLY A 62 39.51 45.52 -22.42
CA GLY A 62 40.36 44.46 -22.98
C GLY A 62 41.68 44.22 -22.24
N LYS A 63 41.88 44.85 -21.07
CA LYS A 63 43.04 44.62 -20.18
C LYS A 63 42.57 44.18 -18.77
N PRO A 64 43.45 43.56 -17.97
CA PRO A 64 43.18 43.34 -16.54
C PRO A 64 42.92 44.69 -15.84
N CYS A 65 41.87 44.76 -15.03
CA CYS A 65 41.54 45.97 -14.28
C CYS A 65 42.59 46.28 -13.20
N THR A 66 42.83 47.57 -12.94
CA THR A 66 43.64 48.00 -11.79
C THR A 66 42.83 47.89 -10.48
N PRO A 67 43.47 47.76 -9.30
CA PRO A 67 42.77 47.73 -8.01
C PRO A 67 41.78 48.88 -7.80
N ASP A 68 42.15 50.09 -8.21
CA ASP A 68 41.27 51.28 -8.14
C ASP A 68 40.02 51.15 -9.02
N GLN A 69 40.15 50.52 -10.20
CA GLN A 69 39.01 50.26 -11.08
C GLN A 69 38.07 49.19 -10.51
N VAL A 70 38.62 48.18 -9.84
CA VAL A 70 37.84 47.11 -9.20
C VAL A 70 37.08 47.65 -7.99
N SER A 71 37.73 48.45 -7.14
CA SER A 71 37.14 49.02 -5.92
C SER A 71 36.07 50.09 -6.20
N ALA A 72 36.11 50.72 -7.38
CA ALA A 72 35.10 51.69 -7.83
C ALA A 72 33.80 51.04 -8.38
N LEU A 73 33.73 49.71 -8.53
CA LEU A 73 32.55 49.05 -9.08
C LEU A 73 31.36 49.12 -8.10
N THR A 74 30.20 49.52 -8.61
CA THR A 74 28.95 49.48 -7.85
C THR A 74 28.42 48.05 -7.71
N PRO A 75 27.59 47.74 -6.70
CA PRO A 75 26.97 46.41 -6.58
C PRO A 75 26.24 45.94 -7.84
N ASP A 76 25.59 46.85 -8.58
CA ASP A 76 24.91 46.55 -9.85
C ASP A 76 25.87 46.21 -10.98
N GLN A 77 27.07 46.80 -11.00
CA GLN A 77 28.12 46.44 -11.94
C GLN A 77 28.72 45.07 -11.58
N ILE A 78 29.00 44.82 -10.29
CA ILE A 78 29.54 43.55 -9.78
C ILE A 78 28.59 42.39 -10.09
N LYS A 79 27.28 42.61 -9.96
CA LYS A 79 26.24 41.63 -10.30
C LYS A 79 26.30 41.16 -11.76
N LYS A 80 26.72 42.02 -12.69
CA LYS A 80 26.80 41.70 -14.14
C LYS A 80 28.05 40.93 -14.54
N LEU A 81 29.04 40.83 -13.65
CA LEU A 81 30.26 40.08 -13.91
C LEU A 81 29.95 38.58 -13.96
N LYS A 82 30.51 37.88 -14.95
CA LYS A 82 30.21 36.46 -15.12
C LYS A 82 31.02 35.62 -14.14
N ARG A 83 30.37 34.68 -13.43
CA ARG A 83 31.05 33.66 -12.61
C ARG A 83 31.99 32.83 -13.49
N ASN A 84 33.21 32.63 -13.01
CA ASN A 84 34.22 31.83 -13.70
C ASN A 84 35.17 31.16 -12.70
N GLY A 85 35.65 29.96 -12.98
CA GLY A 85 36.55 29.20 -12.12
C GLY A 85 35.86 28.65 -10.87
N ALA A 86 36.64 28.40 -9.81
CA ALA A 86 36.19 27.70 -8.62
C ALA A 86 35.33 28.58 -7.69
N TRP A 87 34.12 28.13 -7.39
CA TRP A 87 33.16 28.80 -6.51
C TRP A 87 32.85 27.96 -5.27
N LYS A 88 32.53 28.66 -4.19
CA LYS A 88 32.12 28.11 -2.91
C LYS A 88 30.78 28.71 -2.51
N GLU A 89 29.85 27.86 -2.07
CA GLU A 89 28.56 28.27 -1.53
C GLU A 89 28.47 27.83 -0.07
N TYR A 90 28.05 28.75 0.80
CA TYR A 90 27.92 28.59 2.23
C TYR A 90 26.49 28.90 2.67
N VAL A 91 26.04 28.25 3.73
CA VAL A 91 24.80 28.60 4.45
C VAL A 91 25.19 29.25 5.77
N GLU A 92 24.66 30.44 6.05
CA GLU A 92 24.82 31.07 7.37
C GLU A 92 23.85 30.44 8.37
N LYS A 93 24.38 30.06 9.53
CA LYS A 93 23.64 29.49 10.66
C LYS A 93 23.86 30.34 11.91
N GLU A 94 22.97 30.17 12.89
CA GLU A 94 23.08 30.76 14.21
C GLU A 94 23.19 29.64 15.26
N ASP A 95 24.08 29.82 16.24
CA ASP A 95 24.15 28.96 17.42
C ASP A 95 23.06 29.33 18.45
N LEU A 96 23.00 28.58 19.57
CA LEU A 96 22.05 28.86 20.66
C LEU A 96 22.26 30.23 21.32
N GLN A 97 23.43 30.86 21.14
CA GLN A 97 23.77 32.20 21.63
C GLN A 97 23.53 33.28 20.56
N LYS A 98 22.95 32.94 19.40
CA LYS A 98 22.73 33.81 18.24
C LYS A 98 24.00 34.31 17.57
N ASN A 99 25.13 33.63 17.76
CA ASN A 99 26.34 33.90 16.99
C ASN A 99 26.19 33.31 15.59
N LYS A 100 26.43 34.14 14.56
CA LYS A 100 26.37 33.74 13.16
C LYS A 100 27.67 33.09 12.72
N PHE A 101 27.58 31.97 12.03
CA PHE A 101 28.71 31.30 11.38
C PHE A 101 28.32 30.73 10.02
N SER A 102 29.28 30.60 9.10
CA SER A 102 29.05 30.09 7.75
C SER A 102 29.49 28.63 7.65
N VAL A 103 28.61 27.77 7.11
CA VAL A 103 28.92 26.36 6.83
C VAL A 103 29.08 26.21 5.33
N LEU A 104 30.22 25.69 4.86
CA LEU A 104 30.44 25.40 3.45
C LEU A 104 29.54 24.24 3.02
N VAL A 105 28.67 24.46 2.03
CA VAL A 105 27.69 23.46 1.60
C VAL A 105 27.92 22.99 0.17
N ARG A 106 28.54 23.80 -0.71
CA ARG A 106 28.86 23.38 -2.08
C ARG A 106 30.15 23.99 -2.59
N VAL A 107 30.82 23.25 -3.46
CA VAL A 107 31.96 23.72 -4.23
C VAL A 107 31.87 23.20 -5.66
N GLY A 108 32.39 23.96 -6.62
CA GLY A 108 32.45 23.52 -8.02
C GLY A 108 32.95 24.63 -8.93
N GLU A 109 32.89 24.42 -10.23
CA GLU A 109 33.39 25.39 -11.21
C GLU A 109 32.25 26.03 -12.00
N TYR A 110 32.42 27.32 -12.30
CA TYR A 110 31.63 28.02 -13.30
C TYR A 110 32.48 28.30 -14.54
N LYS A 111 31.83 28.28 -15.69
CA LYS A 111 32.34 28.78 -16.97
C LYS A 111 31.27 29.65 -17.60
N ASP A 112 31.53 30.96 -17.68
CA ASP A 112 30.60 31.95 -18.22
C ASP A 112 29.19 31.86 -17.60
N ASP A 113 29.11 31.94 -16.25
CA ASP A 113 27.89 31.81 -15.43
C ASP A 113 27.22 30.43 -15.41
N LYS A 114 27.74 29.45 -16.16
CA LYS A 114 27.21 28.09 -16.21
C LYS A 114 28.04 27.16 -15.35
N ARG A 115 27.40 26.29 -14.57
CA ARG A 115 28.11 25.23 -13.84
C ARG A 115 28.82 24.31 -14.83
N GLU A 116 30.05 23.95 -14.51
CA GLU A 116 30.91 23.09 -15.33
C GLU A 116 31.64 22.10 -14.43
N GLY A 117 31.90 20.89 -14.93
CA GLY A 117 32.63 19.86 -14.21
C GLY A 117 31.86 19.29 -13.03
N ILE A 118 32.58 18.77 -12.04
CA ILE A 118 31.98 18.14 -10.86
C ILE A 118 31.68 19.19 -9.79
N TRP A 119 30.39 19.37 -9.52
CA TRP A 119 29.92 20.11 -8.36
C TRP A 119 29.74 19.18 -7.17
N LYS A 120 30.34 19.53 -6.04
CA LYS A 120 30.24 18.78 -4.80
C LYS A 120 29.30 19.48 -3.84
N THR A 121 28.31 18.76 -3.35
CA THR A 121 27.55 19.13 -2.15
C THR A 121 28.17 18.44 -0.96
N LEU A 122 28.37 19.17 0.14
CA LEU A 122 29.09 18.69 1.32
C LEU A 122 28.13 18.43 2.50
N TYR A 123 28.53 17.52 3.38
CA TYR A 123 28.02 17.46 4.74
C TYR A 123 28.45 18.70 5.52
N GLU A 124 27.75 19.01 6.61
CA GLU A 124 28.14 20.10 7.52
C GLU A 124 29.53 19.89 8.14
N THR A 125 29.99 18.64 8.17
CA THR A 125 31.32 18.21 8.63
C THR A 125 32.41 18.35 7.56
N GLY A 126 32.05 18.69 6.31
CA GLY A 126 32.98 19.01 5.22
C GLY A 126 33.21 17.89 4.20
N GLU A 127 32.83 16.65 4.51
CA GLU A 127 32.94 15.51 3.60
C GLU A 127 31.95 15.65 2.42
N THR A 128 32.23 14.99 1.30
CA THR A 128 31.36 15.07 0.12
C THR A 128 30.10 14.21 0.33
N LEU A 129 28.92 14.82 0.23
CA LEU A 129 27.62 14.16 0.27
C LEU A 129 27.13 13.79 -1.13
N ARG A 130 27.38 14.65 -2.14
CA ARG A 130 26.94 14.42 -3.51
C ARG A 130 27.94 15.00 -4.51
N GLU A 131 28.23 14.25 -5.56
CA GLU A 131 28.98 14.72 -6.73
C GLU A 131 28.04 14.77 -7.93
N THR A 132 27.85 15.96 -8.50
CA THR A 132 26.95 16.20 -9.63
C THR A 132 27.77 16.72 -10.82
N PRO A 133 27.84 15.99 -11.93
CA PRO A 133 28.54 16.45 -13.12
C PRO A 133 27.68 17.43 -13.92
N TYR A 134 28.29 18.53 -14.36
CA TYR A 134 27.67 19.56 -15.18
C TYR A 134 28.45 19.80 -16.46
N VAL A 135 27.73 19.98 -17.56
CA VAL A 135 28.26 20.46 -18.85
C VAL A 135 27.40 21.62 -19.31
N ALA A 136 28.02 22.80 -19.48
CA ALA A 136 27.33 24.02 -19.89
C ALA A 136 26.08 24.35 -19.07
N GLY A 137 26.13 24.08 -17.76
CA GLY A 137 25.06 24.39 -16.80
C GLY A 137 24.00 23.31 -16.61
N LEU A 138 24.02 22.25 -17.43
CA LEU A 138 23.07 21.13 -17.34
C LEU A 138 23.76 19.93 -16.69
N LYS A 139 23.04 19.16 -15.88
CA LYS A 139 23.53 17.87 -15.36
C LYS A 139 23.74 16.90 -16.51
N GLU A 140 24.94 16.32 -16.59
CA GLU A 140 25.35 15.41 -17.66
C GLU A 140 26.36 14.40 -17.11
N GLY A 141 25.99 13.12 -17.04
CA GLY A 141 26.81 12.04 -16.50
C GLY A 141 26.29 11.43 -15.19
N GLU A 142 27.13 10.67 -14.50
CA GLU A 142 26.77 10.00 -13.24
C GLU A 142 26.80 10.95 -12.05
N GLU A 143 25.64 11.21 -11.45
CA GLU A 143 25.54 11.82 -10.14
C GLU A 143 25.66 10.76 -9.05
N LYS A 144 26.51 11.02 -8.05
CA LYS A 144 26.80 10.10 -6.94
C LYS A 144 26.39 10.71 -5.62
N LYS A 145 25.65 9.97 -4.78
CA LYS A 145 25.49 10.30 -3.36
C LYS A 145 26.46 9.43 -2.56
N LEU A 146 27.17 10.02 -1.61
CA LEU A 146 28.16 9.35 -0.79
C LEU A 146 27.76 9.42 0.70
N ALA A 147 28.15 8.42 1.46
CA ALA A 147 28.19 8.45 2.92
C ALA A 147 29.37 9.31 3.41
N LYS A 148 29.42 9.59 4.71
CA LYS A 148 30.53 10.36 5.32
C LYS A 148 31.90 9.72 5.15
N ASP A 149 31.96 8.39 5.08
CA ASP A 149 33.20 7.64 4.84
C ASP A 149 33.61 7.55 3.36
N GLY A 150 32.84 8.18 2.45
CA GLY A 150 33.05 8.16 1.00
C GLY A 150 32.39 6.98 0.29
N THR A 151 31.72 6.06 0.99
CA THR A 151 30.99 4.95 0.38
C THR A 151 29.85 5.48 -0.50
N GLN A 152 29.78 5.05 -1.76
CA GLN A 152 28.68 5.46 -2.63
C GLN A 152 27.37 4.77 -2.25
N LEU A 153 26.36 5.60 -1.96
CA LEU A 153 25.01 5.19 -1.55
C LEU A 153 23.98 5.32 -2.68
N GLU A 154 24.24 6.11 -3.73
CA GLU A 154 23.30 6.32 -4.83
C GLU A 154 24.08 6.56 -6.12
N SER A 155 23.56 6.07 -7.24
CA SER A 155 24.02 6.41 -8.59
C SER A 155 22.81 6.76 -9.44
N THR A 156 22.86 7.93 -10.09
CA THR A 156 21.84 8.36 -11.05
C THR A 156 22.53 8.92 -12.29
N ILE A 157 22.24 8.35 -13.46
CA ILE A 157 22.72 8.93 -14.73
C ILE A 157 21.82 10.07 -15.16
N TYR A 158 22.42 11.22 -15.47
CA TYR A 158 21.75 12.40 -16.04
C TYR A 158 22.18 12.63 -17.49
N LYS A 159 21.23 13.09 -18.30
CA LYS A 159 21.46 13.61 -19.65
C LYS A 159 20.60 14.86 -19.84
N ALA A 160 21.24 16.01 -20.06
CA ALA A 160 20.58 17.30 -20.18
C ALA A 160 19.54 17.55 -19.07
N ASP A 161 19.97 17.50 -17.80
CA ASP A 161 19.17 17.68 -16.58
C ASP A 161 18.11 16.61 -16.26
N LYS A 162 17.91 15.62 -17.14
CA LYS A 162 16.95 14.53 -16.91
C LYS A 162 17.64 13.24 -16.52
N LYS A 163 17.05 12.47 -15.61
CA LYS A 163 17.51 11.11 -15.31
C LYS A 163 17.35 10.24 -16.55
N ASN A 164 18.43 9.63 -17.01
CA ASN A 164 18.45 8.87 -18.25
C ASN A 164 19.56 7.81 -18.22
N GLY A 165 19.20 6.57 -17.92
CA GLY A 165 20.12 5.44 -17.78
C GLY A 165 19.90 4.67 -16.47
N PRO A 166 20.88 3.81 -16.13
CA PRO A 166 20.83 3.00 -14.90
C PRO A 166 20.73 3.86 -13.63
N TYR A 167 20.09 3.28 -12.62
CA TYR A 167 19.95 3.86 -11.30
C TYR A 167 20.03 2.77 -10.24
N TRP A 168 20.63 3.09 -9.10
CA TRP A 168 20.55 2.28 -7.89
C TRP A 168 20.72 3.14 -6.64
N SER A 169 20.18 2.66 -5.52
CA SER A 169 20.38 3.27 -4.20
C SER A 169 20.61 2.21 -3.11
N LYS A 170 21.32 2.63 -2.06
CA LYS A 170 21.61 1.86 -0.85
C LYS A 170 21.21 2.67 0.38
N THR A 171 20.88 1.96 1.45
CA THR A 171 20.73 2.56 2.79
C THR A 171 22.08 3.01 3.34
N ASP A 172 22.09 3.81 4.41
CA ASP A 172 23.32 4.24 5.09
C ASP A 172 24.15 3.05 5.66
N LYS A 173 23.55 1.85 5.74
CA LYS A 173 24.23 0.60 6.11
C LYS A 173 24.84 -0.14 4.91
N GLY A 174 24.74 0.43 3.71
CA GLY A 174 25.23 -0.17 2.46
C GLY A 174 24.32 -1.24 1.86
N ILE A 175 23.12 -1.46 2.41
CA ILE A 175 22.14 -2.43 1.90
C ILE A 175 21.45 -1.84 0.65
N LEU A 176 21.46 -2.55 -0.47
CA LEU A 176 20.75 -2.15 -1.70
C LEU A 176 19.25 -1.98 -1.38
N SER A 177 18.66 -0.85 -1.77
CA SER A 177 17.28 -0.49 -1.48
C SER A 177 16.40 -0.58 -2.73
N ASP A 178 16.87 -0.02 -3.84
CA ASP A 178 16.20 -0.14 -5.14
C ASP A 178 17.18 0.04 -6.32
N GLU A 179 16.85 -0.59 -7.44
CA GLU A 179 17.58 -0.45 -8.70
C GLU A 179 16.64 -0.51 -9.91
N GLY A 180 17.05 0.13 -11.00
CA GLY A 180 16.29 0.11 -12.25
C GLY A 180 16.88 1.04 -13.29
N THR A 181 16.05 1.46 -14.25
CA THR A 181 16.46 2.36 -15.34
C THR A 181 15.47 3.52 -15.46
N TYR A 182 16.01 4.71 -15.71
CA TYR A 182 15.26 5.89 -16.10
C TYR A 182 15.40 6.18 -17.59
N ALA A 183 14.36 6.73 -18.20
CA ALA A 183 14.40 7.40 -19.49
C ALA A 183 13.62 8.72 -19.36
N ASP A 184 14.31 9.85 -19.53
CA ASP A 184 13.73 11.20 -19.41
C ASP A 184 12.88 11.38 -18.12
N ASP A 185 13.51 11.13 -16.97
CA ASP A 185 12.92 11.19 -15.62
C ASP A 185 11.87 10.12 -15.29
N LYS A 186 11.54 9.23 -16.24
CA LYS A 186 10.52 8.18 -16.05
C LYS A 186 11.17 6.82 -15.82
N LYS A 187 10.65 6.06 -14.86
CA LYS A 187 11.00 4.64 -14.67
C LYS A 187 10.63 3.84 -15.93
N VAL A 188 11.57 3.03 -16.42
CA VAL A 188 11.37 2.11 -17.55
C VAL A 188 12.02 0.76 -17.28
N GLY A 189 11.46 -0.30 -17.89
CA GLY A 189 11.94 -1.67 -17.76
C GLY A 189 11.74 -2.24 -16.34
N THR A 190 12.54 -3.25 -16.01
CA THR A 190 12.46 -3.92 -14.71
C THR A 190 13.06 -3.05 -13.61
N TRP A 191 12.28 -2.84 -12.56
CA TRP A 191 12.70 -2.27 -11.30
C TRP A 191 12.67 -3.32 -10.20
N LYS A 192 13.65 -3.28 -9.30
CA LYS A 192 13.69 -4.17 -8.14
C LYS A 192 13.80 -3.34 -6.87
N ASP A 193 12.96 -3.65 -5.90
CA ASP A 193 13.06 -3.11 -4.55
C ASP A 193 13.51 -4.21 -3.58
N TYR A 194 14.17 -3.80 -2.50
CA TYR A 194 14.73 -4.67 -1.49
C TYR A 194 14.30 -4.22 -0.08
N TYR A 195 14.31 -5.13 0.89
CA TYR A 195 14.09 -4.82 2.29
C TYR A 195 15.32 -4.12 2.87
N ASN A 196 15.10 -3.02 3.61
CA ASN A 196 16.19 -2.21 4.14
C ASN A 196 16.87 -2.85 5.35
N GLU A 197 16.24 -3.86 5.94
CA GLU A 197 16.70 -4.58 7.12
C GLU A 197 17.85 -5.55 6.79
N ASP A 198 17.75 -6.29 5.68
CA ASP A 198 18.63 -7.40 5.33
C ASP A 198 19.01 -7.47 3.84
N GLY A 199 18.42 -6.63 2.98
CA GLY A 199 18.64 -6.65 1.54
C GLY A 199 17.89 -7.78 0.83
N ALA A 200 16.97 -8.47 1.51
CA ALA A 200 16.11 -9.46 0.90
C ALA A 200 15.29 -8.83 -0.23
N LYS A 201 15.09 -9.56 -1.33
CA LYS A 201 14.31 -9.08 -2.46
C LYS A 201 12.87 -8.82 -2.01
N LYS A 202 12.32 -7.65 -2.29
CA LYS A 202 10.97 -7.25 -1.89
C LYS A 202 10.00 -7.28 -3.06
N SER A 203 10.42 -6.74 -4.20
CA SER A 203 9.58 -6.68 -5.40
C SER A 203 10.44 -6.71 -6.67
N VAL A 204 9.81 -7.16 -7.76
CA VAL A 204 10.29 -7.02 -9.14
C VAL A 204 9.09 -6.54 -9.96
N ILE A 205 9.22 -5.38 -10.59
CA ILE A 205 8.09 -4.66 -11.22
C ILE A 205 8.52 -4.13 -12.58
N GLU A 206 7.73 -4.41 -13.61
CA GLU A 206 7.90 -3.81 -14.93
C GLU A 206 7.29 -2.40 -15.01
N PHE A 207 8.07 -1.45 -15.53
CA PHE A 207 7.65 -0.06 -15.75
C PHE A 207 7.71 0.33 -17.22
N LYS A 208 6.72 1.12 -17.63
CA LYS A 208 6.69 1.81 -18.92
C LYS A 208 6.24 3.25 -18.71
N ASP A 209 7.00 4.20 -19.23
CA ASP A 209 6.69 5.64 -19.14
C ASP A 209 6.40 6.13 -17.71
N GLY A 210 7.11 5.57 -16.72
CA GLY A 210 6.99 5.95 -15.32
C GLY A 210 5.85 5.27 -14.55
N LYS A 211 5.08 4.40 -15.22
CA LYS A 211 3.96 3.65 -14.62
C LYS A 211 4.22 2.15 -14.61
N LYS A 212 3.68 1.43 -13.63
CA LYS A 212 3.70 -0.03 -13.63
C LYS A 212 2.96 -0.55 -14.86
N SER A 213 3.64 -1.34 -15.69
CA SER A 213 3.10 -1.90 -16.92
C SER A 213 3.81 -3.22 -17.23
N GLY A 214 3.09 -4.33 -17.11
CA GLY A 214 3.64 -5.68 -17.21
C GLY A 214 3.67 -6.41 -15.87
N LYS A 215 4.60 -7.35 -15.73
CA LYS A 215 4.66 -8.27 -14.59
C LYS A 215 5.05 -7.55 -13.29
N GLU A 216 4.40 -7.93 -12.20
CA GLU A 216 4.81 -7.60 -10.83
C GLU A 216 4.89 -8.90 -10.02
N THR A 217 5.98 -9.03 -9.26
CA THR A 217 6.20 -10.12 -8.31
C THR A 217 6.70 -9.53 -7.01
N ASN A 218 5.95 -9.74 -5.94
CA ASN A 218 6.32 -9.35 -4.59
C ASN A 218 6.74 -10.60 -3.81
N TYR A 219 7.63 -10.41 -2.84
CA TYR A 219 8.15 -11.48 -2.00
C TYR A 219 7.78 -11.23 -0.54
N HIS A 220 7.79 -12.27 0.28
CA HIS A 220 7.74 -12.18 1.73
C HIS A 220 9.09 -11.72 2.28
N LYS A 221 9.15 -11.47 3.60
CA LYS A 221 10.37 -10.98 4.27
C LYS A 221 11.59 -11.89 4.12
N ASP A 222 11.39 -13.18 3.80
CA ASP A 222 12.50 -14.11 3.54
C ASP A 222 13.23 -13.86 2.20
N GLY A 223 12.68 -12.99 1.35
CA GLY A 223 13.24 -12.61 0.05
C GLY A 223 13.11 -13.64 -1.07
N ASN A 224 12.56 -14.82 -0.78
CA ASN A 224 12.54 -15.95 -1.69
C ASN A 224 11.13 -16.49 -1.95
N THR A 225 10.25 -16.43 -0.95
CA THR A 225 8.86 -16.87 -1.09
C THR A 225 8.04 -15.75 -1.70
N VAL A 226 7.40 -16.02 -2.83
CA VAL A 226 6.51 -15.06 -3.49
C VAL A 226 5.32 -14.77 -2.56
N SER A 227 4.97 -13.50 -2.37
CA SER A 227 3.80 -13.06 -1.59
C SER A 227 2.63 -12.70 -2.48
N SER A 228 2.90 -12.14 -3.67
CA SER A 228 1.89 -11.95 -4.71
C SER A 228 2.52 -11.80 -6.08
N GLU A 229 1.79 -12.18 -7.12
CA GLU A 229 2.20 -11.95 -8.50
C GLU A 229 1.01 -11.72 -9.43
N GLY A 230 1.25 -10.97 -10.50
CA GLY A 230 0.29 -10.70 -11.55
C GLY A 230 0.79 -9.66 -12.52
N ASN A 231 -0.13 -9.05 -13.27
CA ASN A 231 0.19 -8.01 -14.24
C ASN A 231 -0.45 -6.67 -13.88
N ASN A 232 0.20 -5.59 -14.30
CA ASN A 232 -0.29 -4.23 -14.20
C ASN A 232 -0.41 -3.56 -15.58
N SER A 233 -1.32 -2.60 -15.67
CA SER A 233 -1.44 -1.66 -16.77
C SER A 233 -1.75 -0.28 -16.21
N ASP A 234 -0.89 0.70 -16.49
CA ASP A 234 -1.01 2.07 -15.99
C ASP A 234 -1.21 2.14 -14.46
N ASP A 235 -0.31 1.52 -13.71
CA ASP A 235 -0.33 1.46 -12.22
C ASP A 235 -1.49 0.64 -11.61
N LEU A 236 -2.32 0.01 -12.43
CA LEU A 236 -3.48 -0.77 -11.99
C LEU A 236 -3.29 -2.26 -12.23
N LYS A 237 -3.68 -3.08 -11.26
CA LYS A 237 -3.74 -4.54 -11.40
C LYS A 237 -4.69 -4.93 -12.52
N THR A 238 -4.24 -5.82 -13.40
CA THR A 238 -5.01 -6.33 -14.54
C THR A 238 -4.81 -7.83 -14.71
N GLY A 239 -5.84 -8.49 -15.23
CA GLY A 239 -5.80 -9.92 -15.48
C GLY A 239 -5.66 -10.73 -14.20
N TYR A 240 -5.07 -11.92 -14.33
CA TYR A 240 -5.02 -12.89 -13.27
C TYR A 240 -3.92 -12.58 -12.24
N TRP A 241 -4.27 -12.63 -10.97
CA TRP A 241 -3.40 -12.38 -9.83
C TRP A 241 -3.47 -13.54 -8.85
N LYS A 242 -2.32 -13.87 -8.24
CA LYS A 242 -2.20 -14.82 -7.14
C LYS A 242 -1.56 -14.13 -5.94
N ASN A 243 -2.05 -14.47 -4.75
CA ASN A 243 -1.43 -14.13 -3.48
C ASN A 243 -1.12 -15.42 -2.74
N TYR A 244 -0.08 -15.41 -1.92
CA TYR A 244 0.45 -16.59 -1.26
C TYR A 244 0.69 -16.34 0.23
N TYR A 245 0.53 -17.38 1.04
CA TYR A 245 0.94 -17.37 2.44
C TYR A 245 2.47 -17.40 2.57
N GLU A 246 2.98 -17.12 3.77
CA GLU A 246 4.44 -17.16 4.06
C GLU A 246 5.05 -18.56 3.89
N ASN A 247 4.24 -19.62 3.95
CA ASN A 247 4.69 -20.99 3.65
C ASN A 247 4.71 -21.31 2.13
N GLY A 248 4.38 -20.33 1.28
CA GLY A 248 4.33 -20.46 -0.17
C GLY A 248 3.06 -21.08 -0.74
N SER A 249 2.10 -21.51 0.09
CA SER A 249 0.83 -22.03 -0.43
C SER A 249 -0.06 -20.90 -0.96
N PRO A 250 -0.89 -21.15 -2.00
CA PRO A 250 -1.83 -20.15 -2.49
C PRO A 250 -2.74 -19.67 -1.35
N GLN A 251 -2.96 -18.37 -1.27
CA GLN A 251 -3.90 -17.74 -0.32
C GLN A 251 -5.17 -17.31 -1.05
N SER A 252 -5.02 -16.68 -2.21
CA SER A 252 -6.15 -16.27 -3.03
C SER A 252 -5.72 -16.04 -4.46
N GLU A 253 -6.65 -16.23 -5.40
CA GLU A 253 -6.40 -15.96 -6.80
C GLU A 253 -7.69 -15.59 -7.56
N GLY A 254 -7.53 -14.79 -8.60
CA GLY A 254 -8.62 -14.36 -9.46
C GLY A 254 -8.22 -13.18 -10.34
N ASN A 255 -9.19 -12.67 -11.11
CA ASN A 255 -8.92 -11.61 -12.08
C ASN A 255 -9.17 -10.22 -11.51
N TYR A 256 -8.38 -9.25 -11.97
CA TYR A 256 -8.59 -7.82 -11.79
C TYR A 256 -8.89 -7.13 -13.12
N ALA A 257 -9.76 -6.13 -13.10
CA ALA A 257 -9.98 -5.20 -14.19
C ALA A 257 -10.11 -3.76 -13.69
N PRO A 258 -9.60 -2.77 -14.44
CA PRO A 258 -9.82 -1.36 -14.11
C PRO A 258 -11.30 -0.96 -14.25
N LYS A 259 -11.81 -0.15 -13.32
CA LYS A 259 -13.13 0.50 -13.40
C LYS A 259 -13.02 1.96 -12.98
N GLY A 260 -13.84 2.83 -13.58
CA GLY A 260 -13.81 4.28 -13.37
C GLY A 260 -13.01 5.01 -14.45
N ALA A 261 -12.88 6.32 -14.30
CA ALA A 261 -12.17 7.20 -15.24
C ALA A 261 -11.32 8.23 -14.50
N GLY A 262 -10.26 8.72 -15.16
CA GLY A 262 -9.37 9.72 -14.59
C GLY A 262 -8.75 9.28 -13.25
N ALA A 263 -8.77 10.17 -12.26
CA ALA A 263 -8.22 9.94 -10.93
C ALA A 263 -8.98 8.87 -10.11
N GLU A 264 -10.23 8.55 -10.48
CA GLU A 264 -11.07 7.56 -9.79
C GLU A 264 -10.86 6.14 -10.32
N LYS A 265 -10.00 5.96 -11.33
CA LYS A 265 -9.74 4.65 -11.95
C LYS A 265 -9.07 3.73 -10.91
N LYS A 266 -9.70 2.59 -10.62
CA LYS A 266 -9.24 1.62 -9.63
C LYS A 266 -9.30 0.19 -10.14
N SER A 267 -8.47 -0.68 -9.57
CA SER A 267 -8.46 -2.11 -9.89
C SER A 267 -9.52 -2.84 -9.09
N LEU A 268 -10.46 -3.49 -9.76
CA LEU A 268 -11.52 -4.27 -9.12
C LEU A 268 -11.34 -5.76 -9.39
N ARG A 269 -11.61 -6.57 -8.37
CA ARG A 269 -11.70 -8.03 -8.47
C ARG A 269 -12.91 -8.39 -9.34
N ILE A 270 -12.73 -9.20 -10.36
CA ILE A 270 -13.82 -9.60 -11.26
C ILE A 270 -13.81 -11.11 -11.51
N GLY A 271 -14.98 -11.65 -11.84
CA GLY A 271 -15.15 -13.04 -12.27
C GLY A 271 -14.89 -14.04 -11.15
N ALA A 272 -14.45 -15.24 -11.52
CA ALA A 272 -14.19 -16.32 -10.57
C ALA A 272 -13.01 -16.00 -9.66
N TRP A 273 -13.21 -16.22 -8.36
CA TRP A 273 -12.21 -16.07 -7.32
C TRP A 273 -12.17 -17.31 -6.45
N LYS A 274 -10.96 -17.66 -6.02
CA LYS A 274 -10.69 -18.73 -5.06
C LYS A 274 -9.87 -18.18 -3.91
N GLU A 275 -10.17 -18.67 -2.72
CA GLU A 275 -9.50 -18.37 -1.46
C GLU A 275 -9.18 -19.71 -0.79
N TYR A 276 -8.04 -19.80 -0.13
CA TYR A 276 -7.46 -21.07 0.31
C TYR A 276 -7.04 -20.99 1.78
N TYR A 277 -7.03 -22.14 2.45
CA TYR A 277 -6.35 -22.35 3.73
C TYR A 277 -4.84 -22.45 3.56
N LYS A 278 -4.07 -22.30 4.64
CA LYS A 278 -2.61 -22.48 4.62
C LYS A 278 -2.21 -23.89 4.19
N ASN A 279 -3.07 -24.88 4.48
CA ASN A 279 -2.91 -26.27 4.01
C ASN A 279 -3.14 -26.48 2.49
N GLY A 280 -3.51 -25.43 1.75
CA GLY A 280 -3.71 -25.44 0.30
C GLY A 280 -5.10 -25.88 -0.18
N LYS A 281 -6.00 -26.30 0.72
CA LYS A 281 -7.40 -26.60 0.37
C LYS A 281 -8.22 -25.32 0.24
N LEU A 282 -9.31 -25.37 -0.52
CA LEU A 282 -10.20 -24.23 -0.67
C LEU A 282 -10.82 -23.84 0.67
N PHE A 283 -10.84 -22.54 0.94
CA PHE A 283 -11.64 -21.90 1.97
C PHE A 283 -12.96 -21.41 1.38
N ALA A 284 -12.90 -20.74 0.23
CA ALA A 284 -14.09 -20.23 -0.44
C ALA A 284 -13.85 -20.06 -1.94
N GLU A 285 -14.91 -20.19 -2.72
CA GLU A 285 -14.90 -19.82 -4.14
C GLU A 285 -16.24 -19.28 -4.61
N GLY A 286 -16.20 -18.42 -5.63
CA GLY A 286 -17.40 -17.86 -6.25
C GLY A 286 -17.09 -16.69 -7.17
N GLN A 287 -18.12 -15.94 -7.55
CA GLN A 287 -17.98 -14.79 -8.46
C GLN A 287 -17.79 -13.47 -7.69
N ARG A 288 -16.98 -12.57 -8.26
CA ARG A 288 -16.81 -11.20 -7.75
C ARG A 288 -17.18 -10.15 -8.79
N ASP A 289 -17.85 -9.11 -8.31
CA ASP A 289 -17.91 -7.78 -8.94
C ASP A 289 -17.40 -6.79 -7.89
N HIS A 290 -16.08 -6.77 -7.74
CA HIS A 290 -15.30 -6.28 -6.60
C HIS A 290 -15.57 -7.01 -5.28
N THR A 291 -16.83 -7.11 -4.89
CA THR A 291 -17.33 -7.85 -3.73
C THR A 291 -17.82 -9.25 -4.13
N ARG A 292 -17.95 -10.15 -3.15
CA ARG A 292 -18.60 -11.46 -3.37
C ARG A 292 -20.04 -11.26 -3.85
N LYS A 293 -20.38 -11.86 -4.98
CA LYS A 293 -21.69 -11.79 -5.62
C LYS A 293 -22.08 -13.15 -6.21
N GLY A 294 -23.37 -13.46 -6.20
CA GLY A 294 -23.90 -14.69 -6.81
C GLY A 294 -23.56 -15.92 -5.97
N GLU A 295 -23.55 -17.10 -6.57
CA GLU A 295 -23.29 -18.35 -5.86
C GLU A 295 -21.86 -18.42 -5.31
N TRP A 296 -21.75 -18.71 -4.02
CA TRP A 296 -20.49 -18.97 -3.33
C TRP A 296 -20.57 -20.28 -2.58
N THR A 297 -19.45 -21.00 -2.57
CA THR A 297 -19.24 -22.17 -1.73
C THR A 297 -18.11 -21.88 -0.76
N PHE A 298 -18.36 -22.13 0.52
CA PHE A 298 -17.37 -22.11 1.59
C PHE A 298 -17.12 -23.54 2.03
N TYR A 299 -15.88 -23.83 2.37
CA TYR A 299 -15.41 -25.17 2.68
C TYR A 299 -14.87 -25.21 4.11
N TRP A 300 -14.86 -26.39 4.70
CA TRP A 300 -14.07 -26.69 5.89
C TRP A 300 -12.60 -26.89 5.51
N SER A 301 -11.70 -26.78 6.49
CA SER A 301 -10.26 -27.03 6.30
C SER A 301 -9.94 -28.45 5.77
N ASN A 302 -10.87 -29.40 5.90
CA ASN A 302 -10.73 -30.75 5.36
C ASN A 302 -11.10 -30.87 3.87
N GLY A 303 -11.69 -29.83 3.28
CA GLY A 303 -12.07 -29.75 1.87
C GLY A 303 -13.55 -30.05 1.58
N ASN A 304 -14.32 -30.49 2.58
CA ASN A 304 -15.76 -30.69 2.43
C ASN A 304 -16.49 -29.33 2.42
N PRO A 305 -17.60 -29.20 1.67
CA PRO A 305 -18.41 -27.99 1.71
C PRO A 305 -18.91 -27.75 3.14
N ALA A 306 -19.02 -26.49 3.53
CA ALA A 306 -19.56 -26.04 4.80
C ALA A 306 -20.83 -25.21 4.58
N TYR A 307 -20.78 -24.28 3.61
CA TYR A 307 -21.91 -23.44 3.23
C TYR A 307 -21.97 -23.28 1.72
N LYS A 308 -23.18 -23.29 1.17
CA LYS A 308 -23.43 -22.92 -0.22
C LYS A 308 -24.64 -22.00 -0.31
N GLY A 309 -24.46 -20.83 -0.90
CA GLY A 309 -25.55 -19.87 -1.05
C GLY A 309 -25.17 -18.65 -1.87
N THR A 310 -26.17 -17.81 -2.12
CA THR A 310 -25.98 -16.57 -2.88
C THR A 310 -25.39 -15.48 -1.99
N MET A 311 -24.33 -14.81 -2.44
CA MET A 311 -23.75 -13.64 -1.80
C MET A 311 -24.21 -12.35 -2.49
N MET A 312 -24.38 -11.29 -1.70
CA MET A 312 -24.56 -9.92 -2.18
C MET A 312 -23.74 -8.98 -1.30
N ASN A 313 -22.73 -8.32 -1.87
CA ASN A 313 -21.88 -7.35 -1.18
C ASN A 313 -21.23 -7.89 0.10
N GLU A 314 -20.56 -9.04 0.00
CA GLU A 314 -19.90 -9.74 1.13
C GLU A 314 -20.86 -10.32 2.18
N MET A 315 -22.18 -10.16 2.02
CA MET A 315 -23.17 -10.77 2.89
C MET A 315 -23.78 -12.00 2.22
N MET A 316 -23.86 -13.11 2.94
CA MET A 316 -24.64 -14.26 2.48
C MET A 316 -26.11 -13.88 2.55
N MET A 317 -26.79 -14.03 1.42
CA MET A 317 -28.22 -13.83 1.34
C MET A 317 -28.91 -14.81 2.26
N SER A 318 -30.12 -14.44 2.67
CA SER A 318 -30.77 -15.05 3.81
C SER A 318 -31.04 -16.54 3.66
N SER A 319 -30.83 -17.22 2.52
CA SER A 319 -30.98 -18.67 2.37
C SER A 319 -29.68 -19.36 1.93
N ALA A 320 -29.31 -20.46 2.59
CA ALA A 320 -28.16 -21.29 2.19
C ALA A 320 -28.34 -22.77 2.54
N GLU A 321 -27.50 -23.61 1.95
CA GLU A 321 -27.27 -25.01 2.33
C GLU A 321 -26.10 -25.06 3.32
N VAL A 322 -26.25 -25.87 4.38
CA VAL A 322 -25.28 -26.04 5.47
C VAL A 322 -24.89 -27.50 5.57
N TYR A 323 -23.60 -27.75 5.70
CA TYR A 323 -23.00 -29.08 5.74
C TYR A 323 -22.14 -29.25 6.99
N ASP A 324 -22.10 -30.46 7.54
CA ASP A 324 -21.15 -30.82 8.58
C ASP A 324 -19.74 -31.09 8.00
N LYS A 325 -18.79 -31.42 8.87
CA LYS A 325 -17.42 -31.71 8.46
C LYS A 325 -17.29 -32.98 7.62
N ASP A 326 -18.25 -33.89 7.67
CA ASP A 326 -18.25 -35.11 6.86
C ASP A 326 -18.85 -34.87 5.46
N GLY A 327 -19.31 -33.63 5.18
CA GLY A 327 -19.93 -33.24 3.92
C GLY A 327 -21.40 -33.62 3.82
N THR A 328 -22.04 -33.99 4.94
CA THR A 328 -23.47 -34.31 4.98
C THR A 328 -24.25 -33.02 5.15
N ILE A 329 -25.31 -32.84 4.36
CA ILE A 329 -26.23 -31.72 4.55
C ILE A 329 -26.92 -31.85 5.91
N VAL A 330 -26.88 -30.77 6.70
CA VAL A 330 -27.53 -30.69 8.02
C VAL A 330 -28.63 -29.63 8.04
N GLY A 331 -28.62 -28.70 7.09
CA GLY A 331 -29.57 -27.60 7.06
C GLY A 331 -29.74 -26.98 5.68
N LYS A 332 -30.96 -26.48 5.40
CA LYS A 332 -31.25 -25.68 4.21
C LYS A 332 -32.36 -24.68 4.51
N GLY A 333 -32.15 -23.41 4.17
CA GLY A 333 -33.17 -22.39 4.27
C GLY A 333 -32.63 -21.12 4.91
N LYS A 334 -33.52 -20.37 5.58
CA LYS A 334 -33.23 -19.03 6.03
C LYS A 334 -32.25 -19.01 7.21
N LEU A 335 -31.27 -18.12 7.15
CA LEU A 335 -30.12 -18.06 8.05
C LEU A 335 -29.81 -16.61 8.38
N LEU A 336 -29.59 -16.35 9.66
CA LEU A 336 -28.94 -15.15 10.16
C LEU A 336 -27.45 -15.48 10.32
N PHE A 337 -26.62 -14.82 9.53
CA PHE A 337 -25.18 -15.08 9.45
C PHE A 337 -24.36 -14.04 10.22
N ASP A 338 -23.34 -14.52 10.93
CA ASP A 338 -22.15 -13.71 11.18
C ASP A 338 -21.24 -13.75 9.94
N LEU A 339 -20.22 -12.89 9.87
CA LEU A 339 -19.25 -12.92 8.77
C LEU A 339 -18.56 -14.29 8.67
N LEU A 340 -18.59 -14.90 7.48
CA LEU A 340 -17.91 -16.16 7.17
C LEU A 340 -16.40 -15.88 6.99
N LEU A 341 -15.65 -16.11 8.06
CA LEU A 341 -14.22 -15.81 8.18
C LEU A 341 -13.43 -17.07 8.55
N MET A 342 -12.18 -17.12 8.09
CA MET A 342 -11.21 -18.09 8.56
C MET A 342 -10.63 -17.63 9.90
N ASP A 343 -10.50 -18.54 10.86
CA ASP A 343 -9.63 -18.35 12.02
C ASP A 343 -8.19 -18.61 11.59
N GLU A 344 -7.39 -17.55 11.48
CA GLU A 344 -6.01 -17.63 10.98
C GLU A 344 -5.06 -18.45 11.86
N LYS A 345 -5.37 -18.60 13.15
CA LYS A 345 -4.57 -19.39 14.09
C LYS A 345 -4.91 -20.88 13.98
N ALA A 346 -6.19 -21.19 13.87
CA ALA A 346 -6.65 -22.57 13.73
C ALA A 346 -6.58 -23.09 12.27
N ASP A 347 -6.43 -22.19 11.29
CA ASP A 347 -6.54 -22.49 9.85
C ASP A 347 -7.86 -23.20 9.52
N GLU A 348 -8.97 -22.70 10.10
CA GLU A 348 -10.30 -23.33 10.02
C GLU A 348 -11.41 -22.28 9.88
N LEU A 349 -12.51 -22.66 9.23
CA LEU A 349 -13.69 -21.81 9.10
C LEU A 349 -14.33 -21.55 10.48
N LYS A 350 -14.53 -20.28 10.81
CA LYS A 350 -15.32 -19.86 11.98
C LYS A 350 -16.81 -19.89 11.65
N ALA A 351 -17.36 -21.10 11.61
CA ALA A 351 -18.76 -21.35 11.33
C ALA A 351 -19.67 -20.90 12.48
N LYS A 352 -20.49 -19.87 12.24
CA LYS A 352 -21.53 -19.44 13.17
C LYS A 352 -22.75 -18.96 12.39
N TYR A 353 -23.83 -19.72 12.50
CA TYR A 353 -25.11 -19.40 11.88
C TYR A 353 -26.24 -19.58 12.89
N LYS A 354 -27.32 -18.85 12.68
CA LYS A 354 -28.57 -19.04 13.39
C LYS A 354 -29.69 -19.27 12.38
N PRO A 355 -30.34 -20.45 12.38
CA PRO A 355 -31.53 -20.68 11.56
C PRO A 355 -32.63 -19.65 11.83
N ASP A 356 -33.30 -19.26 10.75
CA ASP A 356 -34.51 -18.45 10.74
C ASP A 356 -35.53 -19.10 9.78
N PHE A 357 -36.80 -18.72 9.86
CA PHE A 357 -37.83 -19.43 9.10
C PHE A 357 -38.03 -18.82 7.70
N PRO A 358 -38.19 -19.65 6.66
CA PRO A 358 -38.31 -21.12 6.69
C PRO A 358 -36.95 -21.85 6.74
N PHE A 359 -36.88 -23.00 7.43
CA PHE A 359 -35.65 -23.81 7.53
C PHE A 359 -35.94 -25.32 7.60
N ALA A 360 -35.16 -26.12 6.89
CA ALA A 360 -35.21 -27.58 6.92
C ALA A 360 -33.92 -28.15 7.52
N TYR A 361 -34.07 -29.05 8.50
CA TYR A 361 -33.02 -29.85 9.12
C TYR A 361 -32.95 -31.22 8.46
N TYR A 362 -31.71 -31.72 8.37
CA TYR A 362 -31.42 -33.00 7.76
C TYR A 362 -30.66 -33.88 8.77
N LYS A 363 -30.98 -35.18 8.77
CA LYS A 363 -30.29 -36.22 9.54
C LYS A 363 -29.96 -37.36 8.58
N ASN A 364 -28.70 -37.79 8.55
CA ASN A 364 -28.21 -38.83 7.63
C ASN A 364 -28.58 -38.54 6.16
N GLY A 365 -28.48 -37.27 5.75
CA GLY A 365 -28.79 -36.82 4.39
C GLY A 365 -30.28 -36.74 4.03
N LYS A 366 -31.19 -37.10 4.94
CA LYS A 366 -32.64 -37.03 4.72
C LYS A 366 -33.27 -35.92 5.55
N LYS A 367 -34.26 -35.24 4.98
CA LYS A 367 -35.02 -34.20 5.68
C LYS A 367 -35.68 -34.84 6.91
N SER A 368 -35.40 -34.35 8.10
CA SER A 368 -35.95 -34.88 9.36
C SER A 368 -36.95 -33.92 10.00
N PHE A 369 -36.77 -32.61 9.79
CA PHE A 369 -37.60 -31.58 10.38
C PHE A 369 -37.63 -30.36 9.47
N GLU A 370 -38.78 -29.72 9.29
CA GLU A 370 -38.91 -28.54 8.44
C GLU A 370 -39.84 -27.55 9.08
N ILE A 371 -39.42 -26.29 9.16
CA ILE A 371 -40.17 -25.20 9.74
C ILE A 371 -40.54 -24.23 8.60
N ALA A 372 -41.84 -24.03 8.40
CA ALA A 372 -42.38 -23.07 7.46
C ALA A 372 -42.28 -21.62 7.99
N ALA A 373 -42.43 -20.64 7.11
CA ALA A 373 -42.34 -19.21 7.45
C ALA A 373 -43.33 -18.76 8.54
N ASN A 374 -44.47 -19.46 8.69
CA ASN A 374 -45.47 -19.19 9.71
C ASN A 374 -45.19 -19.88 11.07
N GLY A 375 -44.03 -20.53 11.24
CA GLY A 375 -43.66 -21.24 12.47
C GLY A 375 -44.31 -22.62 12.65
N THR A 376 -44.98 -23.14 11.62
CA THR A 376 -45.45 -24.54 11.61
C THR A 376 -44.31 -25.46 11.21
N ALA A 377 -44.09 -26.53 11.96
CA ALA A 377 -43.09 -27.53 11.66
C ALA A 377 -43.70 -28.87 11.23
N VAL A 378 -42.98 -29.58 10.36
CA VAL A 378 -43.28 -30.95 9.91
C VAL A 378 -42.06 -31.82 10.23
N GLU A 379 -42.31 -32.99 10.78
CA GLU A 379 -41.31 -33.99 11.14
C GLU A 379 -41.46 -35.22 10.24
N TYR A 380 -40.33 -35.77 9.83
CA TYR A 380 -40.24 -36.85 8.85
C TYR A 380 -39.44 -38.02 9.43
N ASP A 381 -39.82 -39.25 9.06
CA ASP A 381 -39.04 -40.44 9.35
C ASP A 381 -37.92 -40.70 8.32
N GLU A 382 -37.17 -41.79 8.50
CA GLU A 382 -36.09 -42.18 7.58
C GLU A 382 -36.58 -42.59 6.18
N SER A 383 -37.87 -42.91 6.00
CA SER A 383 -38.46 -43.16 4.67
C SER A 383 -38.85 -41.86 3.96
N GLY A 384 -38.90 -40.74 4.69
CA GLY A 384 -39.40 -39.46 4.22
C GLY A 384 -40.90 -39.28 4.41
N ALA A 385 -41.56 -40.19 5.13
CA ALA A 385 -42.98 -40.06 5.46
C ALA A 385 -43.16 -39.03 6.58
N LYS A 386 -44.24 -38.23 6.49
CA LYS A 386 -44.60 -37.27 7.53
C LYS A 386 -45.10 -38.02 8.75
N ILE A 387 -44.43 -37.83 9.88
CA ILE A 387 -44.78 -38.48 11.16
C ILE A 387 -45.30 -37.49 12.21
N GLY A 388 -45.18 -36.19 11.96
CA GLY A 388 -45.67 -35.17 12.87
C GLY A 388 -45.82 -33.82 12.19
N GLN A 389 -46.80 -33.03 12.61
CA GLN A 389 -46.90 -31.61 12.25
C GLN A 389 -47.53 -30.81 13.36
N GLY A 390 -46.97 -29.64 13.68
CA GLY A 390 -47.50 -28.74 14.70
C GLY A 390 -46.65 -27.47 14.83
N PRO A 391 -47.03 -26.52 15.68
CA PRO A 391 -46.23 -25.31 15.87
C PRO A 391 -44.97 -25.62 16.70
N ILE A 392 -44.03 -24.70 16.66
CA ILE A 392 -42.82 -24.73 17.47
C ILE A 392 -42.73 -23.50 18.36
N MET A 393 -41.97 -23.60 19.44
CA MET A 393 -41.70 -22.46 20.30
C MET A 393 -40.83 -21.43 19.54
N PRO A 394 -41.28 -20.16 19.41
CA PRO A 394 -40.52 -19.12 18.72
C PRO A 394 -39.08 -18.99 19.22
N GLY A 395 -38.13 -18.86 18.30
CA GLY A 395 -36.69 -18.76 18.65
C GLY A 395 -36.04 -20.07 19.07
N THR A 396 -36.78 -21.19 19.06
CA THR A 396 -36.28 -22.54 19.28
C THR A 396 -36.74 -23.46 18.13
N ASN A 397 -36.22 -24.69 18.08
CA ASN A 397 -36.73 -25.74 17.18
C ASN A 397 -37.58 -26.78 17.93
N GLN A 398 -38.08 -26.43 19.12
CA GLN A 398 -38.76 -27.38 19.98
C GLN A 398 -40.26 -27.39 19.71
N LYS A 399 -40.83 -28.60 19.67
CA LYS A 399 -42.28 -28.83 19.55
C LYS A 399 -43.02 -28.08 20.64
N ASN A 400 -44.08 -27.38 20.26
CA ASN A 400 -44.95 -26.67 21.17
C ASN A 400 -46.41 -26.85 20.73
N ASP A 401 -47.34 -26.76 21.65
CA ASP A 401 -48.77 -26.89 21.38
C ASP A 401 -49.16 -28.26 20.75
N CYS A 402 -50.31 -28.32 20.11
CA CYS A 402 -50.88 -29.49 19.48
C CYS A 402 -50.11 -29.93 18.22
N TRP A 403 -49.55 -31.14 18.30
CA TRP A 403 -48.91 -31.85 17.20
C TRP A 403 -49.79 -32.99 16.70
N THR A 404 -50.03 -33.02 15.40
CA THR A 404 -50.77 -34.09 14.72
C THR A 404 -49.79 -35.15 14.25
N THR A 405 -50.03 -36.41 14.62
CA THR A 405 -49.26 -37.61 14.21
C THR A 405 -50.20 -38.62 13.56
N PRO A 406 -49.69 -39.65 12.85
CA PRO A 406 -50.53 -40.73 12.33
C PRO A 406 -51.36 -41.45 13.41
N GLN A 407 -50.93 -41.42 14.67
CA GLN A 407 -51.58 -42.09 15.80
C GLN A 407 -52.56 -41.19 16.57
N GLY A 408 -52.71 -39.91 16.21
CA GLY A 408 -53.55 -38.94 16.93
C GLY A 408 -52.84 -37.63 17.24
N LYS A 409 -53.45 -36.79 18.09
CA LYS A 409 -52.87 -35.49 18.48
C LYS A 409 -52.19 -35.60 19.84
N LYS A 410 -51.03 -34.97 19.98
CA LYS A 410 -50.28 -34.88 21.24
C LYS A 410 -49.92 -33.43 21.52
N TYR A 411 -50.00 -33.02 22.77
CA TYR A 411 -49.64 -31.65 23.18
C TYR A 411 -48.22 -31.59 23.72
N TYR A 412 -47.44 -30.61 23.26
CA TYR A 412 -46.05 -30.42 23.68
C TYR A 412 -45.83 -29.05 24.34
N VAL A 413 -44.94 -29.01 25.32
CA VAL A 413 -44.41 -27.76 25.91
C VAL A 413 -42.90 -27.87 25.96
N ASN A 414 -42.20 -26.96 25.30
CA ASN A 414 -40.73 -26.92 25.28
C ASN A 414 -40.12 -28.28 24.86
N GLY A 415 -40.69 -28.87 23.80
CA GLY A 415 -40.27 -30.16 23.24
C GLY A 415 -40.69 -31.41 24.01
N ARG A 416 -41.36 -31.27 25.16
CA ARG A 416 -41.80 -32.41 26.00
C ARG A 416 -43.30 -32.61 25.90
N GLU A 417 -43.73 -33.86 25.73
CA GLU A 417 -45.14 -34.23 25.73
C GLU A 417 -45.76 -33.88 27.09
N ASN A 418 -46.93 -33.22 27.08
CA ASN A 418 -47.69 -32.85 28.27
C ASN A 418 -49.13 -33.36 28.13
N PRO A 419 -49.40 -34.61 28.56
CA PRO A 419 -50.71 -35.23 28.41
C PRO A 419 -51.83 -34.43 29.10
N LYS A 420 -51.56 -33.88 30.29
CA LYS A 420 -52.53 -33.10 31.07
C LYS A 420 -53.01 -31.85 30.32
N MET A 421 -52.08 -31.10 29.72
CA MET A 421 -52.42 -29.96 28.88
C MET A 421 -53.12 -30.37 27.59
N GLY A 422 -52.77 -31.53 27.02
CA GLY A 422 -53.46 -32.06 25.85
C GLY A 422 -54.94 -32.31 26.10
N GLU A 423 -55.32 -32.77 27.29
CA GLU A 423 -56.74 -32.92 27.64
C GLU A 423 -57.48 -31.58 27.71
N LEU A 424 -56.83 -30.56 28.29
CA LEU A 424 -57.39 -29.22 28.46
C LEU A 424 -57.52 -28.46 27.13
N GLN A 425 -56.58 -28.70 26.20
CA GLN A 425 -56.49 -27.98 24.92
C GLN A 425 -57.15 -28.73 23.75
N GLY A 426 -57.81 -29.87 24.00
CA GLY A 426 -58.52 -30.63 22.96
C GLY A 426 -57.60 -31.34 21.97
N CYS A 427 -56.39 -31.70 22.40
CA CYS A 427 -55.35 -32.32 21.59
C CYS A 427 -55.03 -33.70 22.14
N LYS A 428 -55.98 -34.61 21.89
CA LYS A 428 -55.95 -36.04 22.19
C LYS A 428 -55.87 -36.87 20.92
#